data_AF-A0A914EXX8-F1
#
_entry.id   AF-A0A914EXX8-F1
#
_cell.length_a   1.000
_cell.length_b   1.000
_cell.length_c   1.000
_cell.angle_alpha   90.00
_cell.angle_beta   90.00
_cell.angle_gamma   90.00
#
_symmetry.space_group_name_H-M   'P 1'
#
loop_
_entity.id
_entity.type
_entity.pdbx_description
1 polymer ?
#
loop_
_entity_poly.entity_id
_entity_poly.type
_entity_poly.pdbx_seq_one_letter_code
_entity_poly.pdbx_strand_id
1 'polypeptide(L)'
;MASKTPQQSNGTSQPINASLEQSIISISKIFDNITFDRIAELVNTDKNTVEKTTAEMINQGRLKASLDQAHSLIHFQSKFFKLLNLS
;
A
#
# COMPACT_ATOMS: atom_id res chain seq x y z
N MET A 1 -18.98 -2.55 -28.44
CA MET A 1 -17.78 -2.81 -27.63
C MET A 1 -17.46 -1.58 -26.81
N ALA A 2 -17.52 -1.70 -25.47
CA ALA A 2 -16.84 -0.89 -24.45
C ALA A 2 -17.66 -0.98 -23.15
N SER A 3 -17.52 -2.11 -22.45
CA SER A 3 -18.00 -2.31 -21.08
C SER A 3 -17.16 -1.42 -20.17
N LYS A 4 -17.71 -0.26 -19.76
CA LYS A 4 -17.12 0.57 -18.71
C LYS A 4 -17.33 -0.13 -17.37
N THR A 5 -16.21 -0.37 -16.71
CA THR A 5 -16.00 -1.00 -15.40
C THR A 5 -16.88 -0.38 -14.29
N PRO A 6 -17.23 -1.14 -13.25
CA PRO A 6 -18.11 -0.67 -12.20
C PRO A 6 -17.39 0.35 -11.32
N GLN A 7 -17.92 1.58 -11.27
CA GLN A 7 -17.64 2.51 -10.17
C GLN A 7 -18.18 1.90 -8.89
N GLN A 8 -17.30 1.39 -8.04
CA GLN A 8 -17.64 1.02 -6.67
C GLN A 8 -17.19 2.15 -5.74
N SER A 9 -17.90 3.28 -5.83
CA SER A 9 -17.85 4.33 -4.82
C SER A 9 -18.78 3.94 -3.69
N ASN A 10 -18.29 3.50 -2.53
CA ASN A 10 -19.08 3.51 -1.30
C ASN A 10 -18.16 3.55 -0.07
N GLY A 11 -18.14 4.73 0.57
CA GLY A 11 -17.31 5.05 1.74
C GLY A 11 -16.22 6.04 1.38
N THR A 12 -16.53 7.35 1.42
CA THR A 12 -15.55 8.44 1.31
C THR A 12 -14.51 8.30 2.41
N SER A 13 -13.47 7.52 2.11
CA SER A 13 -12.25 7.47 2.91
C SER A 13 -11.61 8.83 2.69
N GLN A 14 -11.58 9.68 3.71
CA GLN A 14 -10.90 10.96 3.61
C GLN A 14 -9.45 10.70 3.19
N PRO A 15 -8.94 11.42 2.19
CA PRO A 15 -7.57 11.21 1.73
C PRO A 15 -6.60 11.45 2.88
N ILE A 16 -5.54 10.64 2.92
CA ILE A 16 -4.49 10.78 3.94
C ILE A 16 -3.70 12.06 3.62
N ASN A 17 -3.80 13.05 4.50
CA ASN A 17 -3.10 14.33 4.36
C ASN A 17 -1.63 14.21 4.83
N ALA A 18 -0.81 13.48 4.08
CA ALA A 18 0.62 13.33 4.30
C ALA A 18 1.35 13.05 2.97
N SER A 19 2.69 13.05 2.97
CA SER A 19 3.44 12.56 1.81
C SER A 19 3.09 11.09 1.52
N LEU A 20 3.24 10.66 0.26
CA LEU A 20 2.95 9.28 -0.14
C LEU A 20 3.71 8.26 0.72
N GLU A 21 5.00 8.49 0.95
CA GLU A 21 5.83 7.63 1.80
C GLU A 21 5.29 7.54 3.24
N GLN A 22 4.92 8.68 3.84
CA GLN A 22 4.40 8.71 5.20
C GLN A 22 3.03 8.02 5.28
N SER A 23 2.23 8.13 4.23
CA SER A 23 0.96 7.43 4.09
C SER A 23 1.16 5.91 4.03
N ILE A 24 2.08 5.43 3.18
CA ILE A 24 2.43 4.00 3.07
C ILE A 24 2.93 3.46 4.42
N ILE A 25 3.79 4.19 5.13
CA ILE A 25 4.25 3.79 6.47
C ILE A 25 3.08 3.72 7.46
N SER A 26 2.13 4.64 7.39
CA SER A 26 0.96 4.63 8.28
C SER A 26 0.03 3.45 7.98
N ILE A 27 -0.20 3.14 6.70
CA ILE A 27 -0.97 1.99 6.22
C ILE A 27 -0.30 0.67 6.67
N SER A 28 1.03 0.56 6.56
CA SER A 28 1.79 -0.64 6.96
C SER A 28 1.69 -1.03 8.43
N LYS A 29 1.21 -0.12 9.29
CA LYS A 29 1.01 -0.37 10.72
C LYS A 29 -0.37 -0.95 11.03
N ILE A 30 -1.32 -0.80 10.11
CA ILE A 30 -2.73 -1.15 10.30
C ILE A 30 -3.07 -2.39 9.49
N PHE A 31 -2.52 -2.49 8.28
CA PHE A 31 -2.80 -3.57 7.34
C PHE A 31 -1.61 -4.52 7.24
N ASP A 32 -1.88 -5.83 7.22
CA ASP A 32 -0.87 -6.84 6.87
C ASP A 32 -0.60 -6.87 5.36
N ASN A 33 -1.62 -6.57 4.55
CA ASN A 33 -1.51 -6.45 3.11
C ASN A 33 -2.56 -5.48 2.54
N ILE A 34 -2.26 -4.90 1.38
CA ILE A 34 -3.16 -3.97 0.69
C ILE A 34 -2.80 -3.89 -0.80
N THR A 35 -3.79 -3.67 -1.67
CA THR A 35 -3.53 -3.49 -3.10
C THR A 35 -3.00 -2.09 -3.41
N PHE A 36 -2.20 -1.98 -4.48
CA PHE A 36 -1.70 -0.68 -4.96
C PHE A 36 -2.85 0.28 -5.31
N ASP A 37 -3.89 -0.24 -5.97
CA ASP A 37 -5.08 0.51 -6.35
C ASP A 37 -5.78 1.12 -5.12
N ARG A 38 -5.87 0.36 -4.02
CA ARG A 38 -6.49 0.87 -2.80
C ARG A 38 -5.68 1.98 -2.13
N ILE A 39 -4.35 1.86 -2.10
CA ILE A 39 -3.50 2.96 -1.62
C ILE A 39 -3.67 4.19 -2.52
N ALA A 40 -3.67 3.99 -3.84
CA ALA A 40 -3.80 5.06 -4.83
C ALA A 40 -5.08 5.87 -4.62
N GLU A 41 -6.21 5.20 -4.36
CA GLU A 41 -7.47 5.83 -3.98
C GLU A 41 -7.37 6.63 -2.66
N LEU A 42 -6.72 6.05 -1.63
CA LEU A 42 -6.60 6.67 -0.30
C LEU A 42 -5.72 7.92 -0.26
N VAL A 43 -4.80 8.08 -1.22
CA VAL A 43 -3.85 9.20 -1.27
C VAL A 43 -4.03 10.05 -2.53
N ASN A 44 -5.06 9.78 -3.33
CA ASN A 44 -5.39 10.47 -4.57
C ASN A 44 -4.21 10.57 -5.55
N THR A 45 -3.57 9.43 -5.83
CA THR A 45 -2.44 9.31 -6.77
C THR A 45 -2.67 8.15 -7.75
N ASP A 46 -1.72 7.88 -8.64
CA ASP A 46 -1.78 6.75 -9.55
C ASP A 46 -1.07 5.50 -8.99
N LYS A 47 -1.56 4.33 -9.41
CA LYS A 47 -1.04 3.03 -9.00
C LYS A 47 0.46 2.87 -9.26
N ASN A 48 0.95 3.33 -10.41
CA ASN A 48 2.36 3.17 -10.80
C ASN A 48 3.27 3.99 -9.88
N THR A 49 2.83 5.17 -9.48
CA THR A 49 3.52 6.01 -8.48
C THR A 49 3.56 5.32 -7.12
N VAL A 50 2.44 4.73 -6.66
CA VAL A 50 2.43 3.94 -5.41
C VAL A 50 3.44 2.79 -5.49
N GLU A 51 3.40 2.00 -6.56
CA GLU A 51 4.28 0.84 -6.73
C GLU A 51 5.75 1.25 -6.74
N LYS A 52 6.10 2.25 -7.56
CA LYS A 52 7.48 2.74 -7.68
C LYS A 52 8.00 3.29 -6.36
N THR A 53 7.24 4.15 -5.68
CA THR A 53 7.62 4.70 -4.38
C THR A 53 7.75 3.59 -3.33
N THR A 54 6.84 2.60 -3.32
CA THR A 54 6.93 1.47 -2.40
C THR A 54 8.19 0.65 -2.65
N ALA A 55 8.52 0.35 -3.91
CA ALA A 55 9.73 -0.36 -4.29
C ALA A 55 11.00 0.39 -3.88
N GLU A 56 11.05 1.72 -4.09
CA GLU A 56 12.14 2.58 -3.65
C GLU A 56 12.31 2.54 -2.12
N MET A 57 11.20 2.62 -1.37
CA MET A 57 11.24 2.55 0.10
C MET A 57 11.73 1.20 0.62
N ILE A 58 11.38 0.09 -0.05
CA ILE A 58 11.88 -1.26 0.26
C ILE A 58 13.38 -1.33 0.00
N ASN A 59 13.83 -0.88 -1.18
CA ASN A 59 15.24 -0.87 -1.56
C ASN A 59 16.12 -0.02 -0.63
N GLN A 60 15.59 1.12 -0.16
CA GLN A 60 16.25 1.98 0.83
C GLN A 60 16.18 1.43 2.26
N GLY A 61 15.46 0.32 2.49
CA GLY A 61 15.28 -0.29 3.82
C GLY A 61 14.35 0.48 4.76
N ARG A 62 13.67 1.51 4.27
CA ARG A 62 12.73 2.37 5.01
C ARG A 62 11.37 1.71 5.23
N LEU A 63 11.02 0.76 4.36
CA LEU A 63 9.81 -0.06 4.46
C LEU A 63 10.19 -1.54 4.46
N LYS A 64 9.66 -2.32 5.40
CA LYS A 64 9.78 -3.78 5.41
C LYS A 64 8.52 -4.37 4.80
N ALA A 65 8.58 -4.66 3.52
CA ALA A 65 7.47 -5.21 2.75
C ALA A 65 8.00 -6.03 1.55
N SER A 66 7.12 -6.80 0.94
CA SER A 66 7.34 -7.47 -0.34
C SER A 66 6.22 -7.13 -1.30
N LEU A 67 6.54 -7.03 -2.60
CA LEU A 67 5.60 -6.69 -3.65
C LEU A 67 5.24 -7.95 -4.43
N ASP A 68 3.94 -8.23 -4.55
CA ASP A 68 3.40 -9.17 -5.51
C ASP A 68 2.82 -8.39 -6.69
N GLN A 69 3.63 -8.21 -7.73
CA GLN A 69 3.25 -7.46 -8.93
C GLN A 69 2.17 -8.17 -9.75
N ALA A 70 2.11 -9.51 -9.72
CA ALA A 70 1.12 -10.28 -10.47
C ALA A 70 -0.30 -10.04 -9.91
N HIS A 71 -0.41 -9.94 -8.58
CA HIS A 71 -1.68 -9.67 -7.90
C HIS A 71 -1.86 -8.20 -7.47
N SER A 72 -0.91 -7.33 -7.79
CA SER A 72 -0.92 -5.91 -7.41
C SER A 72 -1.06 -5.68 -5.91
N LEU A 73 -0.38 -6.50 -5.11
CA LEU A 73 -0.52 -6.58 -3.66
C LEU A 73 0.80 -6.24 -2.96
N ILE A 74 0.71 -5.46 -1.88
CA ILE A 74 1.82 -5.22 -0.97
C ILE A 74 1.61 -6.09 0.27
N HIS A 75 2.62 -6.87 0.64
CA HIS A 75 2.65 -7.59 1.91
C HIS A 75 3.60 -6.88 2.86
N PHE A 76 3.07 -6.29 3.93
CA PHE A 76 3.86 -5.64 4.96
C PHE A 76 4.37 -6.66 5.97
N GLN A 77 5.61 -6.47 6.43
CA GLN A 77 6.14 -7.30 7.50
C GLN A 77 5.56 -6.80 8.84
N SER A 78 4.55 -7.51 9.34
CA SER A 78 3.89 -7.18 10.61
C SER A 78 4.90 -7.16 11.77
N LYS A 79 4.86 -6.09 12.58
CA LYS A 79 5.72 -5.97 13.77
C LYS A 79 5.48 -7.10 14.78
N PHE A 80 4.28 -7.68 14.81
CA PHE A 80 3.94 -8.78 15.70
C PHE A 80 4.81 -10.01 15.43
N PHE A 81 5.05 -10.33 14.15
CA PHE A 81 5.92 -11.44 13.75
C PHE A 81 7.39 -11.24 14.15
N LYS A 82 7.79 -9.97 14.35
CA LYS A 82 9.14 -9.63 14.78
C LYS A 82 9.38 -9.98 16.26
N LEU A 83 8.34 -9.94 17.11
CA LEU A 83 8.48 -10.23 18.55
C LEU A 83 8.57 -11.74 18.85
N LEU A 84 8.08 -12.61 17.97
CA LEU A 84 8.10 -14.06 18.17
C LEU A 84 9.37 -14.75 17.61
N ASN A 85 10.24 -14.02 16.90
CA ASN A 85 11.49 -14.54 16.32
C ASN A 85 12.75 -13.97 17.02
N LEU A 86 12.61 -13.38 18.20
CA LEU A 86 13.71 -13.02 19.10
C LEU A 86 13.68 -13.97 20.32
N SER A 87 14.28 -15.15 20.20
CA SER A 87 14.67 -16.03 21.31
C SER A 87 15.92 -16.79 20.95
#